data_AF-A0A9N7VVM6-F1
#
_entry.id   AF-A0A9N7VVM6-F1
#
_cell.length_a   1.000
_cell.length_b   1.000
_cell.length_c   1.000
_cell.angle_alpha   90.00
_cell.angle_beta   90.00
_cell.angle_gamma   90.00
#
_symmetry.space_group_name_H-M   'P 1'
#
loop_
_entity.id
_entity.type
_entity.pdbx_description
1 polymer ?
#
loop_
_entity_poly.entity_id
_entity_poly.type
_entity_poly.pdbx_seq_one_letter_code
_entity_poly.pdbx_strand_id
1 'polypeptide(L)'
;MASFTERMACVFVLWLAVCLSGTWAVDKGNFKTCDQSSFCKRQRALKPGESPYRALLETMELTNTRLTLQLINDNNKVRLLLELYRLQGNITRVKINELKPLKPRYEVPDVLIREPPTEPLSLLSQDENGVVLSLGSESQRVIVSAQPFRLDIMEGHEVLMSLNSRGLLAFEHLRMRKDTFSYKVTSTVASVWDNIKRVFTSQAEPEAEKKEEADAANQAETAKEEKEAEEEKVEDGMWEETFKSHSDGKPNGPSAVSLDFSLPGVEHVYGIPEHADTLRLKTTDNGDPYRLYNLDVFQYELYNPMALYGAVPVMLAHNAQRTTGIFWLNAAETWVDISSNTAGKTVFGKMLDYVQGSSETPQTDVRWISESGIIDVFIMLGPTPKDVFSQYASLTGTQSFPPLTSLGYHQCRWNYNDQEDVQAVDAGFDEHDIPYDFIWLDIEHTDGKRYFTWDPHKFATPKEMLQGIMDKKRKMVAIVDPHIKVDSNYKIHNEIRSRSFYIKNKDGGDYEGWCWPGSAGYPDFTRADMRAWWASMFAYDQYEVSIESTSHMISILAGALCHGFD
;
A
#
# COMPACT_ATOMS: atom_id res chain seq x y z
N MET A 1 -64.17 -20.87 8.68
CA MET A 1 -63.73 -19.67 7.95
C MET A 1 -62.87 -18.86 8.90
N ALA A 2 -61.53 -18.95 8.77
CA ALA A 2 -60.63 -18.10 9.54
C ALA A 2 -60.93 -16.63 9.23
N SER A 3 -60.95 -15.78 10.26
CA SER A 3 -61.37 -14.38 10.12
C SER A 3 -60.41 -13.63 9.20
N PHE A 4 -60.92 -12.66 8.44
CA PHE A 4 -60.14 -11.83 7.52
C PHE A 4 -58.89 -11.23 8.19
N THR A 5 -58.97 -10.96 9.49
CA THR A 5 -57.90 -10.48 10.38
C THR A 5 -56.74 -11.46 10.55
N GLU A 6 -57.00 -12.77 10.68
CA GLU A 6 -55.94 -13.79 10.81
C GLU A 6 -55.16 -13.98 9.49
N ARG A 7 -55.85 -13.83 8.35
CA ARG A 7 -55.22 -13.91 7.03
C ARG A 7 -54.32 -12.71 6.75
N MET A 8 -54.73 -11.51 7.15
CA MET A 8 -53.88 -10.32 7.04
C MET A 8 -52.67 -10.37 7.99
N ALA A 9 -52.81 -10.92 9.21
CA ALA A 9 -51.68 -11.08 10.13
C ALA A 9 -50.60 -12.01 9.56
N CYS A 10 -50.99 -13.13 8.96
CA CYS A 10 -50.04 -14.04 8.32
C CYS A 10 -49.31 -13.41 7.13
N VAL A 11 -50.03 -12.63 6.30
CA VAL A 11 -49.42 -11.90 5.17
C VAL A 11 -48.47 -10.82 5.67
N PHE A 12 -48.82 -10.10 6.73
CA PHE A 12 -47.97 -9.06 7.31
C PHE A 12 -46.70 -9.62 7.94
N VAL A 13 -46.78 -10.78 8.61
CA VAL A 13 -45.60 -11.50 9.15
C VAL A 13 -44.72 -12.04 8.03
N LEU A 14 -45.29 -12.56 6.95
CA LEU A 14 -44.53 -12.98 5.76
C LEU A 14 -43.86 -11.79 5.07
N TRP A 15 -44.55 -10.65 4.97
CA TRP A 15 -44.00 -9.42 4.39
C TRP A 15 -42.88 -8.85 5.27
N LEU A 16 -43.05 -8.85 6.60
CA LEU A 16 -41.97 -8.52 7.55
C LEU A 16 -40.80 -9.49 7.42
N ALA A 17 -41.02 -10.79 7.27
CA ALA A 17 -39.95 -11.77 7.10
C ALA A 17 -39.20 -11.59 5.76
N VAL A 18 -39.88 -11.18 4.69
CA VAL A 18 -39.28 -10.85 3.39
C VAL A 18 -38.59 -9.47 3.43
N CYS A 19 -39.08 -8.52 4.22
CA CYS A 19 -38.38 -7.25 4.47
C CYS A 19 -37.20 -7.40 5.45
N LEU A 20 -37.18 -8.47 6.25
CA LEU A 20 -36.11 -8.82 7.21
C LEU A 20 -35.12 -9.85 6.65
N SER A 21 -35.37 -10.42 5.46
CA SER A 21 -34.34 -11.20 4.77
C SER A 21 -33.27 -10.24 4.27
N GLY A 22 -32.26 -10.00 5.09
CA GLY A 22 -31.06 -9.29 4.68
C GLY A 22 -30.46 -9.99 3.48
N THR A 23 -30.48 -9.35 2.33
CA THR A 23 -29.61 -9.70 1.21
C THR A 23 -28.21 -9.27 1.61
N TRP A 24 -27.34 -10.22 1.92
CA TRP A 24 -25.92 -9.95 2.13
C TRP A 24 -25.33 -9.69 0.75
N ALA A 25 -25.08 -8.41 0.43
CA ALA A 25 -24.56 -8.03 -0.88
C ALA A 25 -23.12 -8.53 -1.04
N VAL A 26 -22.27 -8.29 -0.03
CA VAL A 26 -20.89 -8.78 0.01
C VAL A 26 -20.73 -9.89 1.05
N ASP A 27 -20.02 -10.97 0.70
CA ASP A 27 -19.59 -11.98 1.67
C ASP A 27 -18.31 -11.50 2.38
N LYS A 28 -18.49 -10.77 3.49
CA LYS A 28 -17.38 -10.24 4.31
C LYS A 28 -16.47 -11.33 4.86
N GLY A 29 -16.95 -12.57 4.98
CA GLY A 29 -16.11 -13.70 5.40
C GLY A 29 -14.96 -14.01 4.44
N ASN A 30 -15.02 -13.49 3.21
CA ASN A 30 -13.97 -13.63 2.20
C ASN A 30 -12.83 -12.63 2.37
N PHE A 31 -13.00 -11.60 3.19
CA PHE A 31 -12.03 -10.51 3.31
C PHE A 31 -11.59 -10.34 4.76
N LYS A 32 -10.27 -10.34 4.98
CA LYS A 32 -9.71 -10.16 6.33
C LYS A 32 -10.15 -8.82 6.94
N THR A 33 -10.62 -8.86 8.18
CA THR A 33 -10.62 -7.72 9.09
C THR A 33 -9.21 -7.45 9.61
N CYS A 34 -8.97 -6.31 10.27
CA CYS A 34 -7.66 -6.03 10.86
C CYS A 34 -7.24 -7.10 11.88
N ASP A 35 -8.18 -7.63 12.66
CA ASP A 35 -7.90 -8.68 13.65
C ASP A 35 -7.54 -10.03 13.02
N GLN A 36 -7.94 -10.27 11.77
CA GLN A 36 -7.59 -11.47 10.99
C GLN A 36 -6.29 -11.31 10.20
N SER A 37 -5.81 -10.07 10.03
CA SER A 37 -4.49 -9.78 9.45
C SER A 37 -3.47 -9.69 10.57
N SER A 38 -2.56 -10.67 10.65
CA SER A 38 -1.68 -10.78 11.83
C SER A 38 -0.84 -9.52 12.07
N PHE A 39 -0.33 -8.89 11.02
CA PHE A 39 0.46 -7.66 11.18
C PHE A 39 -0.40 -6.47 11.58
N CYS A 40 -1.61 -6.32 11.03
CA CYS A 40 -2.53 -5.26 11.44
C CYS A 40 -2.87 -5.41 12.92
N LYS A 41 -3.25 -6.62 13.36
CA LYS A 41 -3.53 -6.94 14.76
C LYS A 41 -2.36 -6.60 15.68
N ARG A 42 -1.14 -7.04 15.36
CA ARG A 42 0.07 -6.74 16.17
C ARG A 42 0.32 -5.25 16.27
N GLN A 43 0.24 -4.54 15.14
CA GLN A 43 0.53 -3.11 15.08
C GLN A 43 -0.55 -2.31 15.81
N ARG A 44 -1.83 -2.67 15.68
CA ARG A 44 -2.96 -2.02 16.35
C ARG A 44 -3.03 -2.31 17.85
N ALA A 45 -2.43 -3.41 18.31
CA ALA A 45 -2.27 -3.70 19.74
C ALA A 45 -1.28 -2.74 20.45
N LEU A 46 -0.39 -2.07 19.71
CA LEU A 46 0.49 -1.04 20.25
C LEU A 46 -0.33 0.18 20.71
N LYS A 47 -0.12 0.59 21.96
CA LYS A 47 -0.83 1.72 22.58
C LYS A 47 0.02 3.00 22.48
N PRO A 48 -0.62 4.18 22.34
CA PRO A 48 0.09 5.46 22.45
C PRO A 48 0.86 5.54 23.77
N GLY A 49 2.09 6.07 23.72
CA GLY A 49 2.98 6.12 24.86
C GLY A 49 4.38 6.59 24.50
N GLU A 50 5.35 6.35 25.39
CA GLU A 50 6.75 6.64 25.08
C GLU A 50 7.27 5.69 24.02
N SER A 51 7.70 6.25 22.89
CA SER A 51 8.31 5.47 21.81
C SER A 51 9.62 4.84 22.30
N PRO A 52 9.88 3.55 22.02
CA PRO A 52 11.16 2.93 22.37
C PRO A 52 12.30 3.36 21.43
N TYR A 53 12.01 4.16 20.41
CA TYR A 53 13.02 4.64 19.46
C TYR A 53 13.64 5.93 19.98
N ARG A 54 14.96 6.00 19.96
CA ARG A 54 15.72 7.23 20.17
C ARG A 54 16.69 7.48 19.02
N ALA A 55 16.96 8.75 18.76
CA ALA A 55 17.87 9.20 17.72
C ALA A 55 19.29 9.37 18.28
N LEU A 56 20.29 8.81 17.59
CA LEU A 56 21.70 8.88 17.98
C LEU A 56 22.36 10.10 17.34
N LEU A 57 22.25 11.27 17.98
CA LEU A 57 22.74 12.55 17.45
C LEU A 57 24.24 12.55 17.10
N GLU A 58 25.03 11.70 17.75
CA GLU A 58 26.46 11.50 17.45
C GLU A 58 26.72 10.83 16.09
N THR A 59 25.72 10.17 15.51
CA THR A 59 25.78 9.52 14.19
C THR A 59 25.27 10.43 13.07
N MET A 60 24.94 11.68 13.40
CA MET A 60 24.36 12.63 12.46
C MET A 60 25.35 13.01 11.38
N GLU A 61 24.98 12.82 10.13
CA GLU A 61 25.69 13.36 8.97
C GLU A 61 24.76 14.32 8.23
N LEU A 62 25.18 15.58 8.09
CA LEU A 62 24.44 16.59 7.34
C LEU A 62 25.22 16.93 6.07
N THR A 63 24.58 16.70 4.94
CA THR A 63 25.01 17.22 3.64
C THR A 63 24.17 18.45 3.29
N ASN A 64 24.50 19.14 2.21
CA ASN A 64 23.72 20.29 1.77
C ASN A 64 22.25 19.94 1.48
N THR A 65 21.89 18.69 1.19
CA THR A 65 20.55 18.32 0.68
C THR A 65 19.87 17.21 1.49
N ARG A 66 20.60 16.60 2.43
CA ARG A 66 20.15 15.42 3.19
C ARG A 66 20.77 15.40 4.57
N LEU A 67 19.94 15.12 5.56
CA LEU A 67 20.34 14.67 6.90
C LEU A 67 20.23 13.16 6.97
N THR A 68 21.25 12.47 7.49
CA THR A 68 21.17 11.07 7.89
C THR A 68 21.49 10.89 9.36
N LEU A 69 20.78 10.00 10.03
CA LEU A 69 20.86 9.79 11.48
C LEU A 69 20.50 8.34 11.81
N GLN A 70 21.18 7.69 12.75
CA GLN A 70 20.77 6.38 13.22
C GLN A 70 19.67 6.50 14.28
N LEU A 71 18.66 5.66 14.19
CA LEU A 71 17.70 5.43 15.26
C LEU A 71 18.03 4.09 15.92
N ILE A 72 17.86 4.00 17.24
CA ILE A 72 17.98 2.73 17.96
C ILE A 72 16.71 2.48 18.75
N ASN A 73 16.22 1.26 18.67
CA ASN A 73 15.12 0.78 19.51
C ASN A 73 15.70 0.28 20.83
N ASP A 74 15.34 0.90 21.96
CA ASP A 74 15.89 0.57 23.25
C ASP A 74 15.44 -0.79 23.80
N ASN A 75 14.36 -1.37 23.28
CA ASN A 75 13.89 -2.68 23.71
C ASN A 75 14.69 -3.82 23.06
N ASN A 76 14.97 -3.73 21.76
CA ASN A 76 15.61 -4.82 21.00
C ASN A 76 17.01 -4.48 20.44
N LYS A 77 17.49 -3.25 20.67
CA LYS A 77 18.80 -2.71 20.24
C LYS A 77 19.02 -2.67 18.73
N VAL A 78 17.98 -2.89 17.92
CA VAL A 78 18.06 -2.79 16.47
C VAL A 78 18.28 -1.34 16.05
N ARG A 79 19.18 -1.17 15.09
CA ARG A 79 19.49 0.14 14.51
C ARG A 79 18.83 0.32 13.15
N LEU A 80 18.17 1.46 12.99
CA LEU A 80 17.60 1.93 11.75
C LEU A 80 18.40 3.14 11.24
N LEU A 81 18.27 3.41 9.96
CA LEU A 81 18.76 4.62 9.31
C LEU A 81 17.56 5.52 8.99
N LEU A 82 17.56 6.72 9.56
CA LEU A 82 16.69 7.83 9.17
C LEU A 82 17.42 8.66 8.11
N GLU A 83 16.73 8.92 7.00
CA GLU A 83 17.14 9.91 6.00
C GLU A 83 16.05 10.97 5.86
N LEU A 84 16.44 12.23 5.96
CA LEU A 84 15.55 13.37 5.83
C LEU A 84 16.04 14.26 4.69
N TYR A 85 15.14 14.52 3.75
CA TYR A 85 15.40 15.34 2.57
C TYR A 85 14.46 16.53 2.52
N ARG A 86 15.00 17.67 2.11
CA ARG A 86 14.20 18.79 1.63
C ARG A 86 14.16 18.71 0.11
N LEU A 87 12.96 18.70 -0.45
CA LEU A 87 12.73 18.61 -1.89
C LEU A 87 12.16 19.91 -2.43
N GLN A 88 12.36 20.13 -3.73
CA GLN A 88 11.79 21.29 -4.43
C GLN A 88 10.27 21.32 -4.31
N GLY A 89 9.72 22.52 -4.16
CA GLY A 89 8.28 22.72 -4.13
C GLY A 89 7.64 22.57 -2.76
N ASN A 90 8.38 22.81 -1.66
CA ASN A 90 7.87 22.75 -0.29
C ASN A 90 7.41 21.32 0.11
N ILE A 91 8.28 20.34 -0.18
CA ILE A 91 8.07 18.93 0.13
C ILE A 91 9.21 18.44 1.04
N THR A 92 8.87 17.70 2.08
CA THR A 92 9.84 17.01 2.94
C THR A 92 9.71 15.51 2.75
N ARG A 93 10.81 14.78 2.49
CA ARG A 93 10.80 13.31 2.39
C ARG A 93 11.50 12.71 3.61
N VAL A 94 10.86 11.74 4.24
CA VAL A 94 11.39 10.99 5.37
C VAL A 94 11.48 9.52 4.98
N LYS A 95 12.68 8.95 5.03
CA LYS A 95 12.90 7.51 4.85
C LYS A 95 13.41 6.90 6.15
N ILE A 96 12.87 5.75 6.55
CA ILE A 96 13.39 4.93 7.64
C ILE A 96 13.57 3.50 7.12
N ASN A 97 14.78 2.97 7.23
CA ASN A 97 15.13 1.61 6.82
C ASN A 97 16.02 0.94 7.88
N GLU A 98 16.16 -0.38 7.84
CA GLU A 98 17.16 -1.07 8.67
C GLU A 98 18.56 -0.67 8.25
N LEU A 99 19.45 -0.41 9.22
CA LEU A 99 20.83 -0.06 8.92
C LEU A 99 21.59 -1.24 8.30
N LYS A 100 21.27 -2.46 8.74
CA LYS A 100 21.90 -3.72 8.31
C LYS A 100 20.87 -4.85 8.24
N PRO A 101 19.96 -4.84 7.25
CA PRO A 101 18.94 -5.87 7.17
C PRO A 101 19.53 -7.21 6.71
N LEU A 102 18.86 -8.32 7.08
CA LEU A 102 19.21 -9.67 6.60
C LEU A 102 19.13 -9.80 5.07
N LYS A 103 18.24 -9.03 4.45
CA LYS A 103 18.10 -8.84 3.00
C LYS A 103 17.51 -7.46 2.72
N PRO A 104 17.71 -6.87 1.53
CA PRO A 104 17.11 -5.58 1.20
C PRO A 104 15.60 -5.59 1.40
N ARG A 105 15.08 -4.51 2.01
CA ARG A 105 13.64 -4.24 2.06
C ARG A 105 13.18 -3.68 0.73
N TYR A 106 11.91 -3.92 0.42
CA TYR A 106 11.33 -3.42 -0.81
C TYR A 106 11.21 -1.89 -0.76
N GLU A 107 11.70 -1.23 -1.82
CA GLU A 107 11.50 0.19 -2.09
C GLU A 107 10.70 0.27 -3.40
N VAL A 108 9.64 1.06 -3.44
CA VAL A 108 8.68 1.08 -4.55
C VAL A 108 9.32 1.69 -5.81
N PRO A 109 9.53 0.92 -6.90
CA PRO A 109 10.03 1.45 -8.16
C PRO A 109 8.89 2.00 -9.03
N ASP A 110 9.24 2.66 -10.13
CA ASP A 110 8.35 3.04 -11.25
C ASP A 110 7.16 3.99 -10.93
N VAL A 111 6.92 4.33 -9.66
CA VAL A 111 5.86 5.28 -9.24
C VAL A 111 6.33 6.73 -9.29
N LEU A 112 7.56 6.99 -8.82
CA LEU A 112 8.17 8.30 -8.97
C LEU A 112 8.62 8.49 -10.41
N ILE A 113 8.18 9.57 -11.08
CA ILE A 113 8.52 9.81 -12.48
C ILE A 113 10.01 10.11 -12.71
N ARG A 114 10.71 10.51 -11.64
CA ARG A 114 12.17 10.73 -11.55
C ARG A 114 12.54 10.88 -10.07
N GLU A 115 13.84 10.83 -9.77
CA GLU A 115 14.31 11.22 -8.44
C GLU A 115 13.98 12.71 -8.19
N PRO A 116 13.24 13.05 -7.12
CA PRO A 116 12.83 14.42 -6.87
C PRO A 116 14.03 15.35 -6.61
N PRO A 117 14.09 16.53 -7.23
CA PRO A 117 15.18 17.47 -7.02
C PRO A 117 15.19 17.96 -5.56
N THR A 118 16.36 17.94 -4.94
CA THR A 118 16.57 18.36 -3.54
C THR A 118 16.87 19.85 -3.42
N GLU A 119 16.49 20.45 -2.30
CA GLU A 119 16.84 21.83 -1.93
C GLU A 119 17.76 21.87 -0.69
N PRO A 120 18.49 22.99 -0.48
CA PRO A 120 19.42 23.09 0.63
C PRO A 120 18.78 22.93 2.02
N LEU A 121 19.39 22.14 2.88
CA LEU A 121 19.02 21.94 4.28
C LEU A 121 20.11 22.54 5.15
N SER A 122 19.76 23.46 6.06
CA SER A 122 20.75 24.08 6.96
C SER A 122 20.46 23.79 8.42
N LEU A 123 21.53 23.57 9.18
CA LEU A 123 21.48 23.43 10.63
C LEU A 123 21.23 24.80 11.29
N LEU A 124 20.16 24.91 12.07
CA LEU A 124 19.84 26.11 12.83
C LEU A 124 20.34 26.02 14.27
N SER A 125 20.10 24.88 14.93
CA SER A 125 20.59 24.61 16.28
C SER A 125 20.70 23.10 16.53
N GLN A 126 21.59 22.73 17.44
CA GLN A 126 21.75 21.36 17.92
C GLN A 126 22.06 21.41 19.42
N ASP A 127 21.40 20.57 20.20
CA ASP A 127 21.68 20.35 21.61
C ASP A 127 21.62 18.84 21.93
N GLU A 128 21.65 18.49 23.22
CA GLU A 128 21.60 17.09 23.66
C GLU A 128 20.22 16.43 23.44
N ASN A 129 19.16 17.24 23.29
CA ASN A 129 17.78 16.77 23.16
C ASN A 129 17.35 16.64 21.70
N GLY A 130 18.02 17.30 20.76
CA GLY A 130 17.64 17.23 19.35
C GLY A 130 18.39 18.17 18.41
N VAL A 131 17.89 18.23 17.19
CA VAL A 131 18.41 19.09 16.13
C VAL A 131 17.29 19.84 15.42
N VAL A 132 17.56 21.10 15.05
CA VAL A 132 16.63 21.97 14.32
C VAL A 132 17.24 22.33 12.98
N LEU A 133 16.50 22.06 11.91
CA LEU A 133 16.92 22.28 10.53
C LEU A 133 15.95 23.24 9.83
N SER A 134 16.46 24.09 8.95
CA SER A 134 15.63 24.97 8.13
C SER A 134 14.98 24.21 6.96
N LEU A 135 13.73 24.53 6.65
CA LEU A 135 13.01 23.99 5.47
C LEU A 135 12.80 25.04 4.37
N GLY A 136 13.44 26.21 4.48
CA GLY A 136 13.67 27.11 3.36
C GLY A 136 12.94 28.43 3.32
N SER A 137 11.74 28.52 3.87
CA SER A 137 11.23 29.82 4.28
C SER A 137 11.90 30.20 5.60
N GLU A 138 12.11 31.49 5.86
CA GLU A 138 12.70 31.94 7.14
C GLU A 138 11.93 31.43 8.36
N SER A 139 10.65 31.08 8.19
CA SER A 139 9.78 30.61 9.25
C SER A 139 9.65 29.08 9.34
N GLN A 140 9.91 28.32 8.26
CA GLN A 140 9.72 26.86 8.27
C GLN A 140 10.96 26.11 8.74
N ARG A 141 10.74 25.20 9.68
CA ARG A 141 11.79 24.36 10.27
C ARG A 141 11.28 22.98 10.60
N VAL A 142 12.20 22.03 10.66
CA VAL A 142 11.94 20.69 11.19
C VAL A 142 12.78 20.48 12.44
N ILE A 143 12.14 20.03 13.51
CA ILE A 143 12.77 19.67 14.77
C ILE A 143 12.82 18.15 14.85
N VAL A 144 14.01 17.60 15.05
CA VAL A 144 14.23 16.18 15.34
C VAL A 144 14.53 16.05 16.82
N SER A 145 13.56 15.58 17.60
CA SER A 145 13.76 15.25 19.01
C SER A 145 14.41 13.88 19.13
N ALA A 146 15.40 13.75 20.01
CA ALA A 146 16.22 12.55 20.14
C ALA A 146 15.55 11.46 21.00
N GLN A 147 14.99 11.80 22.17
CA GLN A 147 14.46 10.82 23.13
C GLN A 147 13.17 11.30 23.82
N PRO A 148 11.99 10.70 23.51
CA PRO A 148 11.78 9.74 22.41
C PRO A 148 11.98 10.40 21.04
N PHE A 149 12.28 9.59 20.03
CA PHE A 149 12.41 10.06 18.65
C PHE A 149 11.08 10.66 18.17
N ARG A 150 11.13 11.90 17.68
CA ARG A 150 9.95 12.60 17.13
C ARG A 150 10.40 13.63 16.11
N LEU A 151 9.61 13.84 15.05
CA LEU A 151 9.82 14.92 14.09
C LEU A 151 8.66 15.91 14.16
N ASP A 152 8.95 17.20 14.29
CA ASP A 152 7.95 18.27 14.25
C ASP A 152 8.28 19.23 13.11
N ILE A 153 7.35 19.37 12.16
CA ILE A 153 7.43 20.36 11.09
C ILE A 153 6.67 21.60 11.54
N MET A 154 7.36 22.73 11.58
CA MET A 154 6.83 24.00 12.08
C MET A 154 6.88 25.09 11.02
N GLU A 155 5.97 26.06 11.14
CA GLU A 155 6.05 27.36 10.47
C GLU A 155 5.86 28.47 11.51
N GLY A 156 6.90 29.28 11.73
CA GLY A 156 6.89 30.31 12.75
C GLY A 156 6.83 29.70 14.16
N HIS A 157 5.68 29.81 14.82
CA HIS A 157 5.43 29.19 16.13
C HIS A 157 4.43 28.04 16.07
N GLU A 158 3.82 27.79 14.90
CA GLU A 158 2.79 26.78 14.73
C GLU A 158 3.39 25.45 14.28
N VAL A 159 2.87 24.35 14.83
CA VAL A 159 3.21 22.99 14.39
C VAL A 159 2.25 22.62 13.27
N LEU A 160 2.79 22.39 12.07
CA LEU A 160 2.01 21.98 10.91
C LEU A 160 1.70 20.48 10.95
N MET A 161 2.67 19.67 11.36
CA MET A 161 2.57 18.22 11.42
C MET A 161 3.63 17.66 12.36
N SER A 162 3.27 16.63 13.13
CA SER A 162 4.22 15.87 13.95
C SER A 162 4.23 14.40 13.52
N LEU A 163 5.41 13.79 13.45
CA LEU A 163 5.59 12.36 13.20
C LEU A 163 6.05 11.69 14.50
N ASN A 164 5.49 10.52 14.79
CA ASN A 164 5.76 9.75 16.00
C ASN A 164 5.42 10.49 17.30
N SER A 165 4.47 11.43 17.27
CA SER A 165 4.03 12.20 18.44
C SER A 165 3.29 11.34 19.47
N ARG A 166 2.65 10.25 19.03
CA ARG A 166 1.98 9.25 19.87
C ARG A 166 2.88 8.07 20.22
N GLY A 167 4.11 8.05 19.71
CA GLY A 167 5.08 6.99 19.95
C GLY A 167 4.75 5.66 19.28
N LEU A 168 4.01 5.69 18.16
CA LEU A 168 3.55 4.48 17.45
C LEU A 168 4.38 4.15 16.20
N LEU A 169 5.56 4.76 16.04
CA LEU A 169 6.61 4.22 15.18
C LEU A 169 6.89 2.79 15.61
N ALA A 170 6.72 1.85 14.69
CA ALA A 170 7.14 0.48 14.88
C ALA A 170 7.74 -0.06 13.59
N PHE A 171 8.82 -0.81 13.74
CA PHE A 171 9.59 -1.35 12.64
C PHE A 171 9.98 -2.78 13.02
N GLU A 172 9.23 -3.76 12.52
CA GLU A 172 9.52 -5.19 12.75
C GLU A 172 10.74 -5.57 11.93
N HIS A 173 11.91 -5.65 12.57
CA HIS A 173 13.17 -6.00 11.92
C HIS A 173 13.18 -7.42 11.38
N LEU A 174 13.86 -7.63 10.25
CA LEU A 174 13.97 -8.97 9.67
C LEU A 174 14.75 -9.89 10.60
N ARG A 175 14.20 -11.06 10.87
CA ARG A 175 14.79 -12.05 11.78
C ARG A 175 14.75 -13.46 11.17
N MET A 176 15.75 -14.26 11.50
CA MET A 176 15.74 -15.68 11.15
C MET A 176 14.87 -16.46 12.14
N ARG A 177 14.18 -17.49 11.64
CA ARG A 177 13.36 -18.36 12.48
C ARG A 177 14.25 -19.27 13.32
N LYS A 178 14.20 -19.13 14.65
CA LYS A 178 15.12 -19.80 15.59
C LYS A 178 15.06 -21.34 15.56
N ASP A 179 13.96 -21.94 15.12
CA ASP A 179 13.78 -23.40 15.03
C ASP A 179 14.33 -24.02 13.72
N THR A 180 14.67 -23.21 12.71
CA THR A 180 15.15 -23.71 11.42
C THR A 180 16.58 -24.26 11.48
N PHE A 181 16.85 -25.27 10.65
CA PHE A 181 18.19 -25.86 10.51
C PHE A 181 19.23 -24.80 10.09
N SER A 182 18.84 -23.84 9.25
CA SER A 182 19.69 -22.72 8.83
C SER A 182 20.12 -21.85 10.01
N TYR A 183 19.21 -21.53 10.93
CA TYR A 183 19.55 -20.82 12.17
C TYR A 183 20.52 -21.64 13.03
N LYS A 184 20.25 -22.94 13.21
CA LYS A 184 21.12 -23.84 14.00
C LYS A 184 22.53 -23.97 13.42
N VAL A 185 22.67 -24.03 12.09
CA VAL A 185 23.98 -24.05 11.44
C VAL A 185 24.67 -22.70 11.56
N THR A 186 23.96 -21.60 11.29
CA THR A 186 24.54 -20.25 11.37
C THR A 186 24.97 -19.89 12.79
N SER A 187 24.18 -20.26 13.81
CA SER A 187 24.53 -20.06 15.21
C SER A 187 25.72 -20.93 15.64
N THR A 188 25.80 -22.16 15.15
CA THR A 188 26.94 -23.06 15.40
C THR A 188 28.21 -22.55 14.71
N VAL A 189 28.12 -22.06 13.47
CA VAL A 189 29.28 -21.50 12.75
C VAL A 189 29.73 -20.18 13.38
N ALA A 190 28.80 -19.31 13.77
CA ALA A 190 29.11 -18.07 14.49
C ALA A 190 29.79 -18.36 15.84
N SER A 191 29.27 -19.32 16.63
CA SER A 191 29.88 -19.70 17.91
C SER A 191 31.26 -20.35 17.73
N VAL A 192 31.45 -21.17 16.69
CA VAL A 192 32.76 -21.72 16.33
C VAL A 192 33.73 -20.61 15.91
N TRP A 193 33.27 -19.62 15.14
CA TRP A 193 34.10 -18.49 14.71
C TRP A 193 34.50 -17.58 15.89
N ASP A 194 33.59 -17.32 16.83
CA ASP A 194 33.90 -16.55 18.04
C ASP A 194 34.83 -17.32 19.00
N ASN A 195 34.70 -18.65 19.07
CA ASN A 195 35.67 -19.51 19.76
C ASN A 195 37.05 -19.46 19.10
N ILE A 196 37.11 -19.47 17.76
CA ILE A 196 38.35 -19.33 17.00
C ILE A 196 38.98 -17.95 17.24
N LYS A 197 38.20 -16.87 17.23
CA LYS A 197 38.69 -15.52 17.57
C LYS A 197 39.26 -15.45 18.98
N ARG A 198 38.60 -16.06 19.97
CA ARG A 198 39.10 -16.17 21.36
C ARG A 198 40.42 -16.94 21.45
N VAL A 199 40.60 -17.99 20.65
CA VAL A 199 41.86 -18.75 20.57
C VAL A 199 42.98 -17.93 19.90
N PHE A 200 42.66 -17.07 18.93
CA PHE A 200 43.65 -16.21 18.28
C PHE A 200 43.97 -14.92 19.07
N THR A 201 43.10 -14.50 19.99
CA THR A 201 43.37 -13.37 20.90
C THR A 201 44.13 -13.79 22.17
N SER A 202 44.31 -15.08 22.43
CA SER A 202 45.04 -15.59 23.61
C SER A 202 46.56 -15.82 23.39
N GLN A 203 47.12 -15.44 22.23
CA GLN A 203 48.55 -15.58 21.91
C GLN A 203 49.34 -14.26 21.84
N ALA A 204 49.04 -13.29 22.71
CA ALA A 204 49.94 -12.17 23.00
C ALA A 204 50.21 -12.12 24.52
N GLU A 205 51.47 -12.34 24.93
CA GLU A 205 51.93 -12.38 26.33
C GLU A 205 52.18 -10.95 26.93
N PRO A 206 52.69 -10.78 28.17
CA PRO A 206 51.83 -10.47 29.33
C PRO A 206 52.30 -9.25 30.16
N GLU A 207 51.40 -8.46 30.74
CA GLU A 207 51.73 -7.69 31.95
C GLU A 207 50.57 -7.71 32.95
N ALA A 208 50.94 -7.88 34.21
CA ALA A 208 50.10 -8.29 35.32
C ALA A 208 49.38 -7.13 36.03
N GLU A 209 48.37 -7.52 36.80
CA GLU A 209 47.72 -6.79 37.91
C GLU A 209 46.64 -5.74 37.55
N LYS A 210 45.41 -6.25 37.36
CA LYS A 210 44.15 -5.86 38.06
C LYS A 210 42.95 -6.45 37.32
N LYS A 211 42.68 -7.74 37.51
CA LYS A 211 41.43 -8.38 37.07
C LYS A 211 41.06 -9.51 38.03
N GLU A 212 40.46 -9.17 39.16
CA GLU A 212 39.64 -10.12 39.92
C GLU A 212 38.17 -9.68 40.06
N GLU A 213 37.79 -8.50 39.53
CA GLU A 213 36.37 -8.09 39.44
C GLU A 213 35.78 -8.19 38.02
N ALA A 214 36.60 -8.33 36.98
CA ALA A 214 36.13 -8.36 35.58
C ALA A 214 35.70 -9.76 35.09
N ASP A 215 36.28 -10.84 35.64
CA ASP A 215 35.97 -12.21 35.19
C ASP A 215 34.69 -12.76 35.82
N ALA A 216 34.33 -12.29 37.02
CA ALA A 216 33.03 -12.58 37.63
C ALA A 216 31.88 -11.86 36.92
N ALA A 217 32.12 -10.64 36.39
CA ALA A 217 31.14 -9.91 35.59
C ALA A 217 30.93 -10.54 34.21
N ASN A 218 32.01 -10.99 33.54
CA ASN A 218 31.92 -11.64 32.23
C ASN A 218 31.28 -13.03 32.29
N GLN A 219 31.55 -13.83 33.33
CA GLN A 219 30.87 -15.12 33.53
C GLN A 219 29.41 -14.94 33.96
N ALA A 220 29.08 -13.85 34.66
CA ALA A 220 27.69 -13.50 34.97
C ALA A 220 26.93 -12.95 33.75
N GLU A 221 27.59 -12.25 32.81
CA GLU A 221 27.02 -11.82 31.54
C GLU A 221 26.84 -12.97 30.55
N THR A 222 27.82 -13.87 30.40
CA THR A 222 27.64 -15.06 29.53
C THR A 222 26.65 -16.07 30.12
N ALA A 223 26.60 -16.25 31.45
CA ALA A 223 25.56 -17.06 32.09
C ALA A 223 24.18 -16.38 32.12
N LYS A 224 24.10 -15.06 31.95
CA LYS A 224 22.85 -14.33 31.69
C LYS A 224 22.44 -14.43 30.23
N GLU A 225 23.35 -14.33 29.27
CA GLU A 225 23.05 -14.56 27.85
C GLU A 225 22.61 -16.01 27.57
N GLU A 226 23.14 -17.00 28.30
CA GLU A 226 22.69 -18.40 28.22
C GLU A 226 21.39 -18.67 29.02
N LYS A 227 20.97 -17.79 29.93
CA LYS A 227 19.70 -17.90 30.69
C LYS A 227 18.60 -16.93 30.23
N GLU A 228 18.93 -15.92 29.43
CA GLU A 228 18.01 -15.04 28.70
C GLU A 228 17.72 -15.56 27.28
N ALA A 229 17.97 -16.84 27.04
CA ALA A 229 17.10 -17.61 26.17
C ALA A 229 15.72 -17.75 26.83
N GLU A 230 15.06 -16.62 27.09
CA GLU A 230 13.60 -16.61 27.22
C GLU A 230 13.10 -17.30 25.94
N GLU A 231 12.34 -18.36 26.15
CA GLU A 231 11.44 -18.90 25.15
C GLU A 231 10.61 -17.71 24.64
N GLU A 232 11.06 -17.07 23.56
CA GLU A 232 10.24 -16.17 22.78
C GLU A 232 9.07 -17.05 22.35
N LYS A 233 7.98 -16.98 23.11
CA LYS A 233 6.74 -17.66 22.76
C LYS A 233 6.47 -17.22 21.33
N VAL A 234 6.52 -18.17 20.41
CA VAL A 234 6.15 -17.92 19.03
C VAL A 234 4.67 -17.58 19.08
N GLU A 235 4.36 -16.28 19.20
CA GLU A 235 3.00 -15.80 19.23
C GLU A 235 2.31 -16.13 17.91
N ASP A 236 1.02 -16.41 18.02
CA ASP A 236 0.18 -16.78 16.90
C ASP A 236 0.22 -15.70 15.79
N GLY A 237 0.37 -16.13 14.53
CA GLY A 237 0.46 -15.24 13.37
C GLY A 237 1.82 -14.56 13.12
N MET A 238 2.88 -14.86 13.88
CA MET A 238 4.22 -14.31 13.61
C MET A 238 4.88 -14.90 12.35
N TRP A 239 4.64 -16.19 12.08
CA TRP A 239 5.20 -16.94 10.95
C TRP A 239 4.09 -17.39 10.03
N GLU A 240 3.90 -18.69 9.82
CA GLU A 240 2.82 -19.18 8.97
C GLU A 240 1.47 -18.64 9.43
N GLU A 241 0.67 -18.19 8.47
CA GLU A 241 -0.66 -17.65 8.70
C GLU A 241 -1.62 -18.32 7.72
N THR A 242 -2.76 -18.77 8.23
CA THR A 242 -3.77 -19.43 7.40
C THR A 242 -5.04 -18.59 7.40
N PHE A 243 -5.53 -18.27 6.21
CA PHE A 243 -6.83 -17.67 6.01
C PHE A 243 -7.65 -18.58 5.11
N LYS A 244 -8.74 -19.11 5.66
CA LYS A 244 -9.55 -20.15 5.01
C LYS A 244 -8.70 -21.35 4.58
N SER A 245 -8.66 -21.66 3.29
CA SER A 245 -7.89 -22.76 2.70
C SER A 245 -6.46 -22.37 2.32
N HIS A 246 -6.11 -21.07 2.36
CA HIS A 246 -4.82 -20.57 1.94
C HIS A 246 -3.89 -20.39 3.13
N SER A 247 -2.69 -20.97 3.03
CA SER A 247 -1.65 -20.87 4.04
C SER A 247 -0.45 -20.15 3.47
N ASP A 248 -0.16 -18.97 4.03
CA ASP A 248 1.06 -18.22 3.76
C ASP A 248 2.21 -18.81 4.59
N GLY A 249 3.30 -19.19 3.92
CA GLY A 249 4.51 -19.69 4.58
C GLY A 249 5.32 -18.60 5.29
N LYS A 250 5.06 -17.31 4.99
CA LYS A 250 5.68 -16.13 5.62
C LYS A 250 7.19 -16.31 5.91
N PRO A 251 8.02 -16.57 4.89
CA PRO A 251 9.41 -17.01 5.08
C PRO A 251 10.30 -15.97 5.78
N ASN A 252 9.88 -14.70 5.79
CA ASN A 252 10.62 -13.60 6.42
C ASN A 252 10.08 -13.26 7.82
N GLY A 253 9.04 -13.95 8.28
CA GLY A 253 8.38 -13.64 9.55
C GLY A 253 7.76 -12.25 9.56
N PRO A 254 7.68 -11.61 10.74
CA PRO A 254 7.15 -10.25 10.90
C PRO A 254 8.08 -9.22 10.26
N SER A 255 7.53 -8.36 9.41
CA SER A 255 8.29 -7.31 8.70
C SER A 255 7.56 -5.98 8.59
N ALA A 256 6.46 -5.80 9.33
CA ALA A 256 5.61 -4.63 9.21
C ALA A 256 6.29 -3.34 9.69
N VAL A 257 5.88 -2.25 9.08
CA VAL A 257 6.32 -0.89 9.39
C VAL A 257 5.09 -0.02 9.69
N SER A 258 5.16 0.81 10.72
CA SER A 258 4.11 1.78 11.02
C SER A 258 4.65 3.10 11.54
N LEU A 259 3.91 4.18 11.27
CA LEU A 259 4.21 5.52 11.73
C LEU A 259 2.92 6.32 11.92
N ASP A 260 2.83 7.06 13.03
CA ASP A 260 1.75 8.01 13.29
C ASP A 260 2.12 9.45 12.93
N PHE A 261 1.10 10.21 12.52
CA PHE A 261 1.14 11.61 12.16
C PHE A 261 0.05 12.35 12.95
N SER A 262 0.39 13.45 13.61
CA SER A 262 -0.57 14.38 14.22
C SER A 262 -0.72 15.64 13.35
N LEU A 263 -1.96 16.08 13.18
CA LEU A 263 -2.35 17.22 12.33
C LEU A 263 -3.09 18.26 13.18
N PRO A 264 -2.37 19.17 13.87
CA PRO A 264 -2.98 20.24 14.66
C PRO A 264 -3.80 21.20 13.79
N GLY A 265 -4.93 21.66 14.30
CA GLY A 265 -5.88 22.52 13.60
C GLY A 265 -6.69 21.85 12.49
N VAL A 266 -6.57 20.53 12.30
CA VAL A 266 -7.24 19.79 11.22
C VAL A 266 -8.35 18.89 11.76
N GLU A 267 -9.54 19.01 11.18
CA GLU A 267 -10.70 18.12 11.43
C GLU A 267 -11.11 17.28 10.21
N HIS A 268 -10.58 17.62 9.03
CA HIS A 268 -11.00 17.08 7.76
C HIS A 268 -9.79 16.51 7.01
N VAL A 269 -9.83 15.19 6.84
CA VAL A 269 -8.88 14.45 6.01
C VAL A 269 -9.62 13.74 4.86
N TYR A 270 -8.95 13.63 3.72
CA TYR A 270 -9.49 13.18 2.44
C TYR A 270 -8.47 12.28 1.73
N GLY A 271 -8.92 11.52 0.73
CA GLY A 271 -8.05 10.66 -0.07
C GLY A 271 -8.19 9.19 0.32
N ILE A 272 -7.05 8.49 0.39
CA ILE A 272 -6.91 7.03 0.56
C ILE A 272 -7.89 6.17 -0.24
N PRO A 273 -8.22 6.47 -1.52
CA PRO A 273 -9.06 5.59 -2.33
C PRO A 273 -8.40 4.22 -2.57
N GLU A 274 -9.15 3.18 -2.91
CA GLU A 274 -10.57 3.18 -3.28
C GLU A 274 -11.46 2.56 -2.20
N HIS A 275 -12.44 3.35 -1.73
CA HIS A 275 -13.48 2.92 -0.79
C HIS A 275 -14.82 3.45 -1.24
N ALA A 276 -15.87 2.65 -1.10
CA ALA A 276 -17.24 3.08 -1.31
C ALA A 276 -17.73 3.87 -0.09
N ASP A 277 -17.06 4.96 0.28
CA ASP A 277 -17.35 5.74 1.49
C ASP A 277 -17.47 7.24 1.20
N THR A 278 -17.66 8.05 2.24
CA THR A 278 -17.73 9.50 2.13
C THR A 278 -16.39 10.13 1.76
N LEU A 279 -16.42 11.22 0.98
CA LEU A 279 -15.22 11.96 0.59
C LEU A 279 -14.39 12.43 1.80
N ARG A 280 -15.05 12.97 2.83
CA ARG A 280 -14.42 13.19 4.14
C ARG A 280 -14.31 11.83 4.82
N LEU A 281 -13.08 11.45 5.17
CA LEU A 281 -12.83 10.18 5.85
C LEU A 281 -13.37 10.19 7.28
N LYS A 282 -13.83 9.04 7.73
CA LYS A 282 -14.37 8.83 9.07
C LYS A 282 -13.26 8.46 10.05
N THR A 283 -13.53 8.62 11.35
CA THR A 283 -12.66 8.04 12.38
C THR A 283 -12.84 6.53 12.43
N THR A 284 -11.76 5.81 12.74
CA THR A 284 -11.70 4.35 12.76
C THR A 284 -11.65 3.78 14.18
N ASP A 285 -11.78 4.64 15.21
CA ASP A 285 -11.71 4.27 16.63
C ASP A 285 -12.67 3.13 17.04
N ASN A 286 -13.84 3.05 16.38
CA ASN A 286 -14.91 2.08 16.69
C ASN A 286 -15.10 1.01 15.60
N GLY A 287 -14.11 0.79 14.74
CA GLY A 287 -14.23 -0.15 13.61
C GLY A 287 -12.89 -0.58 13.05
N ASP A 288 -12.90 -1.16 11.86
CA ASP A 288 -11.66 -1.46 11.14
C ASP A 288 -11.02 -0.17 10.57
N PRO A 289 -9.68 -0.13 10.45
CA PRO A 289 -9.00 0.93 9.72
C PRO A 289 -9.36 0.89 8.23
N TYR A 290 -9.14 2.00 7.50
CA TYR A 290 -9.19 1.97 6.05
C TYR A 290 -8.11 1.02 5.51
N ARG A 291 -8.51 0.04 4.70
CA ARG A 291 -7.60 -0.95 4.11
C ARG A 291 -7.26 -0.54 2.68
N LEU A 292 -5.98 -0.60 2.34
CA LEU A 292 -5.43 -0.42 1.00
C LEU A 292 -4.80 -1.74 0.58
N TYR A 293 -5.56 -2.51 -0.18
CA TYR A 293 -5.16 -3.77 -0.78
C TYR A 293 -6.07 -4.04 -1.97
N ASN A 294 -5.52 -4.05 -3.18
CA ASN A 294 -6.31 -4.16 -4.40
C ASN A 294 -7.02 -5.52 -4.44
N LEU A 295 -8.35 -5.51 -4.33
CA LEU A 295 -9.21 -6.68 -4.21
C LEU A 295 -10.38 -6.61 -5.18
N ASP A 296 -10.79 -7.76 -5.69
CA ASP A 296 -12.09 -7.90 -6.36
C ASP A 296 -13.17 -8.19 -5.31
N VAL A 297 -13.99 -7.20 -5.03
CA VAL A 297 -15.05 -7.27 -4.02
C VAL A 297 -16.40 -7.36 -4.71
N PHE A 298 -16.82 -8.59 -4.99
CA PHE A 298 -18.12 -8.87 -5.60
C PHE A 298 -19.26 -8.23 -4.79
N GLN A 299 -20.08 -7.43 -5.47
CA GLN A 299 -21.23 -6.74 -4.89
C GLN A 299 -20.89 -5.93 -3.61
N TYR A 300 -19.76 -5.22 -3.64
CA TYR A 300 -19.30 -4.37 -2.54
C TYR A 300 -20.43 -3.51 -1.92
N GLU A 301 -20.39 -3.36 -0.60
CA GLU A 301 -21.32 -2.50 0.15
C GLU A 301 -20.83 -1.05 0.20
N LEU A 302 -21.74 -0.13 0.53
CA LEU A 302 -21.42 1.29 0.73
C LEU A 302 -21.05 1.59 2.20
N TYR A 303 -20.45 2.77 2.40
CA TYR A 303 -20.12 3.41 3.67
C TYR A 303 -19.28 2.60 4.65
N ASN A 304 -18.30 1.86 4.14
CA ASN A 304 -17.40 1.02 4.93
C ASN A 304 -15.94 1.14 4.47
N PRO A 305 -14.97 0.78 5.32
CA PRO A 305 -13.53 0.94 5.05
C PRO A 305 -12.87 -0.24 4.34
N MET A 306 -13.65 -1.20 3.79
CA MET A 306 -13.10 -2.37 3.08
C MET A 306 -12.38 -1.91 1.80
N ALA A 307 -11.18 -2.44 1.56
CA ALA A 307 -10.44 -2.17 0.35
C ALA A 307 -11.23 -2.62 -0.90
N LEU A 308 -11.12 -1.87 -1.98
CA LEU A 308 -11.67 -2.19 -3.30
C LEU A 308 -10.54 -2.42 -4.31
N TYR A 309 -10.73 -2.04 -5.58
CA TYR A 309 -9.90 -2.47 -6.71
C TYR A 309 -8.57 -1.71 -6.81
N GLY A 310 -8.53 -0.46 -6.35
CA GLY A 310 -7.35 0.40 -6.40
C GLY A 310 -6.89 0.89 -5.03
N ALA A 311 -5.60 1.26 -4.96
CA ALA A 311 -4.99 1.88 -3.80
C ALA A 311 -4.11 3.06 -4.22
N VAL A 312 -4.41 4.25 -3.70
CA VAL A 312 -3.54 5.43 -3.81
C VAL A 312 -3.24 5.92 -2.40
N PRO A 313 -2.05 5.61 -1.83
CA PRO A 313 -1.72 5.89 -0.42
C PRO A 313 -1.37 7.37 -0.20
N VAL A 314 -2.31 8.25 -0.55
CA VAL A 314 -2.20 9.71 -0.42
C VAL A 314 -3.38 10.22 0.40
N MET A 315 -3.06 11.01 1.40
CA MET A 315 -4.05 11.69 2.24
C MET A 315 -3.85 13.20 2.16
N LEU A 316 -4.94 13.94 2.03
CA LEU A 316 -4.95 15.39 2.17
C LEU A 316 -5.58 15.77 3.51
N ALA A 317 -4.96 16.72 4.20
CA ALA A 317 -5.43 17.31 5.44
C ALA A 317 -5.77 18.78 5.17
N HIS A 318 -6.99 19.20 5.47
CA HIS A 318 -7.47 20.53 5.10
C HIS A 318 -8.20 21.23 6.25
N ASN A 319 -7.89 22.51 6.42
CA ASN A 319 -8.66 23.45 7.23
C ASN A 319 -8.78 24.80 6.49
N ALA A 320 -9.40 25.79 7.14
CA ALA A 320 -9.65 27.10 6.51
C ALA A 320 -8.36 27.88 6.19
N GLN A 321 -7.24 27.53 6.82
CA GLN A 321 -5.96 28.24 6.71
C GLN A 321 -4.99 27.54 5.75
N ARG A 322 -5.04 26.20 5.66
CA ARG A 322 -4.02 25.40 4.99
C ARG A 322 -4.53 24.04 4.52
N THR A 323 -3.92 23.55 3.45
CA THR A 323 -3.91 22.14 3.05
C THR A 323 -2.50 21.60 3.13
N THR A 324 -2.34 20.43 3.74
CA THR A 324 -1.13 19.61 3.66
C THR A 324 -1.48 18.23 3.09
N GLY A 325 -0.49 17.46 2.70
CA GLY A 325 -0.68 16.10 2.23
C GLY A 325 0.42 15.15 2.71
N ILE A 326 0.06 13.89 2.85
CA ILE A 326 0.94 12.77 3.19
C ILE A 326 0.84 11.79 2.04
N PHE A 327 1.96 11.50 1.38
CA PHE A 327 2.07 10.42 0.42
C PHE A 327 2.98 9.33 0.99
N TRP A 328 2.37 8.21 1.38
CA TRP A 328 3.03 7.05 1.94
C TRP A 328 3.42 6.09 0.81
N LEU A 329 4.68 6.16 0.36
CA LEU A 329 5.16 5.38 -0.78
C LEU A 329 5.49 3.94 -0.34
N ASN A 330 4.43 3.13 -0.19
CA ASN A 330 4.52 1.70 0.11
C ASN A 330 3.49 0.92 -0.75
N ALA A 331 3.91 -0.22 -1.30
CA ALA A 331 3.09 -1.03 -2.20
C ALA A 331 2.53 -2.31 -1.54
N ALA A 332 2.88 -2.58 -0.29
CA ALA A 332 2.34 -3.72 0.46
C ALA A 332 0.92 -3.43 0.98
N GLU A 333 0.24 -4.46 1.48
CA GLU A 333 -1.03 -4.28 2.20
C GLU A 333 -0.86 -3.21 3.29
N THR A 334 -1.71 -2.19 3.26
CA THR A 334 -1.61 -1.04 4.14
C THR A 334 -2.93 -0.76 4.84
N TRP A 335 -2.88 -0.49 6.14
CA TRP A 335 -4.01 -0.09 6.97
C TRP A 335 -3.80 1.32 7.49
N VAL A 336 -4.87 2.13 7.51
CA VAL A 336 -4.83 3.54 7.93
C VAL A 336 -5.87 3.78 9.02
N ASP A 337 -5.39 3.97 10.25
CA ASP A 337 -6.22 4.38 11.38
C ASP A 337 -6.32 5.91 11.43
N ILE A 338 -7.53 6.43 11.69
CA ILE A 338 -7.82 7.86 11.81
C ILE A 338 -8.56 8.08 13.13
N SER A 339 -8.02 8.95 13.99
CA SER A 339 -8.66 9.33 15.25
C SER A 339 -8.74 10.85 15.36
N SER A 340 -9.84 11.37 15.88
CA SER A 340 -10.02 12.80 16.10
C SER A 340 -9.94 13.12 17.59
N ASN A 341 -8.98 13.95 17.95
CA ASN A 341 -8.78 14.42 19.30
C ASN A 341 -8.88 15.94 19.30
N THR A 342 -9.62 16.52 20.25
CA THR A 342 -9.34 17.90 20.61
C THR A 342 -8.00 17.92 21.34
N ALA A 343 -7.03 18.71 20.89
CA ALA A 343 -5.79 18.90 21.64
C ALA A 343 -6.16 19.51 23.02
N GLY A 344 -6.04 18.72 24.09
CA GLY A 344 -6.44 19.14 25.45
C GLY A 344 -7.18 18.11 26.32
N LYS A 345 -7.42 16.87 25.86
CA LYS A 345 -8.13 15.85 26.66
C LYS A 345 -7.29 15.28 27.83
N THR A 346 -7.12 16.05 28.90
CA THR A 346 -7.06 15.50 30.26
C THR A 346 -8.35 15.90 30.98
N VAL A 347 -8.87 15.06 31.87
CA VAL A 347 -10.05 15.38 32.70
C VAL A 347 -9.82 16.65 33.54
N PHE A 348 -8.55 16.97 33.81
CA PHE A 348 -8.12 18.22 34.44
C PHE A 348 -8.22 19.45 33.50
N GLY A 349 -8.00 19.27 32.19
CA GLY A 349 -8.21 20.29 31.16
C GLY A 349 -9.66 20.76 31.09
N LYS A 350 -10.63 19.82 31.10
CA LYS A 350 -12.07 20.14 31.07
C LYS A 350 -12.55 21.00 32.24
N MET A 351 -11.93 20.89 33.41
CA MET A 351 -12.26 21.72 34.58
C MET A 351 -11.60 23.10 34.50
N LEU A 352 -10.42 23.20 33.89
CA LEU A 352 -9.70 24.45 33.68
C LEU A 352 -10.31 25.28 32.52
N ASP A 353 -10.79 24.62 31.47
CA ASP A 353 -11.42 25.22 30.29
C ASP A 353 -12.71 25.96 30.62
N TYR A 354 -13.49 25.47 31.58
CA TYR A 354 -14.70 26.13 32.07
C TYR A 354 -14.42 27.46 32.79
N VAL A 355 -13.18 27.68 33.24
CA VAL A 355 -12.77 28.83 34.07
C VAL A 355 -11.92 29.84 33.29
N GLN A 356 -11.20 29.42 32.24
CA GLN A 356 -10.19 30.26 31.59
C GLN A 356 -10.38 30.52 30.09
N GLY A 357 -11.35 29.89 29.42
CA GLY A 357 -11.63 30.17 28.01
C GLY A 357 -10.41 29.93 27.12
N SER A 358 -9.95 28.68 27.04
CA SER A 358 -8.94 28.27 26.07
C SER A 358 -9.62 27.88 24.75
N SER A 359 -9.08 28.29 23.61
CA SER A 359 -9.55 27.80 22.31
C SER A 359 -9.02 26.39 22.10
N GLU A 360 -9.86 25.40 22.38
CA GLU A 360 -9.62 24.00 22.01
C GLU A 360 -9.19 23.92 20.52
N THR A 361 -7.94 23.53 20.24
CA THR A 361 -7.47 23.36 18.86
C THR A 361 -7.82 21.94 18.41
N PRO A 362 -8.58 21.76 17.32
CA PRO A 362 -8.90 20.42 16.83
C PRO A 362 -7.63 19.73 16.31
N GLN A 363 -7.53 18.41 16.43
CA GLN A 363 -6.43 17.63 15.90
C GLN A 363 -6.96 16.31 15.30
N THR A 364 -6.40 15.94 14.16
CA THR A 364 -6.58 14.60 13.58
C THR A 364 -5.26 13.85 13.68
N ASP A 365 -5.29 12.65 14.24
CA ASP A 365 -4.15 11.74 14.24
C ASP A 365 -4.40 10.63 13.22
N VAL A 366 -3.39 10.32 12.43
CA VAL A 366 -3.43 9.31 11.38
C VAL A 366 -2.27 8.35 11.58
N ARG A 367 -2.51 7.05 11.46
CA ARG A 367 -1.46 6.04 11.56
C ARG A 367 -1.48 5.13 10.34
N TRP A 368 -0.33 5.01 9.69
CA TRP A 368 -0.12 4.14 8.55
C TRP A 368 0.59 2.87 9.00
N ILE A 369 0.12 1.71 8.53
CA ILE A 369 0.63 0.40 8.90
C ILE A 369 0.75 -0.43 7.63
N SER A 370 1.97 -0.76 7.18
CA SER A 370 2.20 -1.59 5.99
C SER A 370 2.87 -2.91 6.37
N GLU A 371 2.53 -3.99 5.69
CA GLU A 371 3.02 -5.34 5.98
C GLU A 371 4.54 -5.51 5.79
N SER A 372 5.11 -4.80 4.82
CA SER A 372 6.53 -4.90 4.46
C SER A 372 7.05 -3.62 3.81
N GLY A 373 8.28 -3.68 3.26
CA GLY A 373 8.96 -2.53 2.68
C GLY A 373 9.60 -1.63 3.74
N ILE A 374 9.94 -0.42 3.32
CA ILE A 374 10.49 0.65 4.17
C ILE A 374 9.40 1.65 4.54
N ILE A 375 9.71 2.54 5.48
CA ILE A 375 8.96 3.78 5.65
C ILE A 375 9.55 4.77 4.65
N ASP A 376 8.78 5.19 3.65
CA ASP A 376 9.13 6.26 2.71
C ASP A 376 7.92 7.16 2.57
N VAL A 377 8.01 8.38 3.12
CA VAL A 377 6.87 9.30 3.16
C VAL A 377 7.28 10.67 2.63
N PHE A 378 6.44 11.21 1.77
CA PHE A 378 6.50 12.58 1.27
C PHE A 378 5.45 13.43 1.98
N ILE A 379 5.89 14.52 2.59
CA ILE A 379 5.05 15.49 3.28
C ILE A 379 4.98 16.73 2.41
N MET A 380 3.78 16.99 1.90
CA MET A 380 3.45 18.08 0.98
C MET A 380 2.84 19.23 1.79
N LEU A 381 3.56 20.33 1.98
CA LEU A 381 3.20 21.34 2.99
C LEU A 381 2.27 22.44 2.45
N GLY A 382 1.83 22.36 1.19
CA GLY A 382 0.92 23.32 0.56
C GLY A 382 1.55 24.71 0.40
N PRO A 383 0.83 25.82 0.72
CA PRO A 383 -0.28 25.86 1.68
C PRO A 383 -1.69 25.71 1.11
N THR A 384 -1.91 25.87 -0.20
CA THR A 384 -3.26 25.74 -0.80
C THR A 384 -3.49 24.32 -1.33
N PRO A 385 -4.77 23.89 -1.55
CA PRO A 385 -5.04 22.62 -2.21
C PRO A 385 -4.33 22.48 -3.56
N LYS A 386 -4.27 23.57 -4.35
CA LYS A 386 -3.60 23.61 -5.65
C LYS A 386 -2.09 23.34 -5.53
N ASP A 387 -1.46 23.85 -4.48
CA ASP A 387 -0.04 23.62 -4.23
C ASP A 387 0.21 22.15 -3.91
N VAL A 388 -0.62 21.54 -3.05
CA VAL A 388 -0.52 20.10 -2.73
C VAL A 388 -0.73 19.23 -3.97
N PHE A 389 -1.68 19.56 -4.85
CA PHE A 389 -1.85 18.85 -6.12
C PHE A 389 -0.63 18.98 -7.03
N SER A 390 -0.04 20.17 -7.10
CA SER A 390 1.16 20.42 -7.93
C SER A 390 2.39 19.69 -7.35
N GLN A 391 2.51 19.67 -6.03
CA GLN A 391 3.53 18.92 -5.29
C GLN A 391 3.43 17.43 -5.59
N TYR A 392 2.25 16.83 -5.42
CA TYR A 392 2.03 15.41 -5.70
C TYR A 392 2.30 15.08 -7.18
N ALA A 393 1.77 15.88 -8.10
CA ALA A 393 1.97 15.68 -9.53
C ALA A 393 3.46 15.80 -9.96
N SER A 394 4.26 16.60 -9.23
CA SER A 394 5.71 16.67 -9.48
C SER A 394 6.45 15.38 -9.14
N LEU A 395 5.89 14.56 -8.24
CA LEU A 395 6.43 13.28 -7.80
C LEU A 395 5.95 12.13 -8.67
N THR A 396 4.64 12.04 -8.93
CA THR A 396 4.00 10.87 -9.57
C THR A 396 3.51 11.12 -10.99
N GLY A 397 3.76 12.32 -11.53
CA GLY A 397 3.27 12.72 -12.84
C GLY A 397 1.84 13.29 -12.81
N THR A 398 1.41 13.77 -13.97
CA THR A 398 0.08 14.31 -14.20
C THR A 398 -0.78 13.33 -14.96
N GLN A 399 -2.10 13.54 -14.95
CA GLN A 399 -3.02 12.86 -15.84
C GLN A 399 -2.50 12.89 -17.29
N SER A 400 -2.35 11.72 -17.91
CA SER A 400 -2.03 11.60 -19.34
C SER A 400 -3.10 12.30 -20.17
N PHE A 401 -2.69 13.07 -21.18
CA PHE A 401 -3.63 13.81 -22.03
C PHE A 401 -4.54 12.84 -22.78
N PRO A 402 -5.85 12.78 -22.45
CA PRO A 402 -6.73 11.77 -23.01
C PRO A 402 -7.06 12.11 -24.48
N PRO A 403 -7.18 11.11 -25.38
CA PRO A 403 -7.77 11.32 -26.70
C PRO A 403 -9.17 11.94 -26.55
N LEU A 404 -9.52 12.94 -27.38
CA LEU A 404 -10.80 13.65 -27.25
C LEU A 404 -12.01 12.71 -27.23
N THR A 405 -11.98 11.66 -28.07
CA THR A 405 -13.06 10.67 -28.16
C THR A 405 -13.29 9.93 -26.85
N SER A 406 -12.27 9.76 -25.99
CA SER A 406 -12.41 9.04 -24.72
C SER A 406 -13.11 9.85 -23.63
N LEU A 407 -13.46 11.11 -23.91
CA LEU A 407 -14.31 11.95 -23.06
C LEU A 407 -15.78 11.90 -23.49
N GLY A 408 -16.07 11.28 -24.65
CA GLY A 408 -17.41 11.09 -25.16
C GLY A 408 -18.18 10.00 -24.41
N TYR A 409 -19.31 9.57 -24.97
CA TYR A 409 -20.10 8.50 -24.36
C TYR A 409 -19.55 7.12 -24.75
N HIS A 410 -19.36 6.27 -23.73
CA HIS A 410 -18.90 4.88 -23.87
C HIS A 410 -20.08 3.95 -23.62
N GLN A 411 -20.48 3.20 -24.65
CA GLN A 411 -21.53 2.20 -24.57
C GLN A 411 -20.89 0.82 -24.34
N CYS A 412 -21.27 0.18 -23.23
CA CYS A 412 -20.72 -1.11 -22.81
C CYS A 412 -21.79 -1.98 -22.14
N ARG A 413 -21.61 -3.30 -22.21
CA ARG A 413 -22.24 -4.31 -21.35
C ARG A 413 -21.42 -5.59 -21.37
N TRP A 414 -21.59 -6.41 -20.35
CA TRP A 414 -21.25 -7.83 -20.42
C TRP A 414 -22.45 -8.63 -20.97
N ASN A 415 -22.47 -9.14 -22.20
CA ASN A 415 -21.61 -8.91 -23.37
C ASN A 415 -22.51 -8.52 -24.56
N TYR A 416 -21.99 -7.81 -25.57
CA TYR A 416 -22.61 -7.91 -26.91
C TYR A 416 -22.44 -9.33 -27.44
N ASN A 417 -23.50 -9.88 -28.02
CA ASN A 417 -23.58 -11.30 -28.34
C ASN A 417 -22.64 -11.70 -29.49
N ASP A 418 -22.59 -10.87 -30.54
CA ASP A 418 -21.88 -11.11 -31.79
C ASP A 418 -21.68 -9.78 -32.57
N GLN A 419 -21.08 -9.87 -33.75
CA GLN A 419 -20.86 -8.73 -34.64
C GLN A 419 -22.17 -8.06 -35.12
N GLU A 420 -23.25 -8.84 -35.27
CA GLU A 420 -24.57 -8.34 -35.67
C GLU A 420 -25.22 -7.50 -34.54
N ASP A 421 -25.10 -7.93 -33.28
CA ASP A 421 -25.53 -7.17 -32.10
C ASP A 421 -24.78 -5.83 -32.00
N VAL A 422 -23.46 -5.84 -32.20
CA VAL A 422 -22.64 -4.63 -32.27
C VAL A 422 -23.15 -3.67 -33.36
N GLN A 423 -23.43 -4.18 -34.56
CA GLN A 423 -23.94 -3.39 -35.67
C GLN A 423 -25.34 -2.83 -35.38
N ALA A 424 -26.22 -3.62 -34.76
CA ALA A 424 -27.58 -3.21 -34.40
C ALA A 424 -27.57 -2.09 -33.36
N VAL A 425 -26.71 -2.20 -32.35
CA VAL A 425 -26.53 -1.16 -31.32
C VAL A 425 -25.99 0.13 -31.95
N ASP A 426 -24.92 0.03 -32.74
CA ASP A 426 -24.32 1.17 -33.46
C ASP A 426 -25.34 1.90 -34.36
N ALA A 427 -26.15 1.15 -35.11
CA ALA A 427 -27.23 1.71 -35.93
C ALA A 427 -28.36 2.31 -35.08
N GLY A 428 -28.68 1.70 -33.93
CA GLY A 428 -29.70 2.19 -33.00
C GLY A 428 -29.38 3.58 -32.45
N PHE A 429 -28.10 3.88 -32.15
CA PHE A 429 -27.68 5.22 -31.76
C PHE A 429 -27.94 6.26 -32.85
N ASP A 430 -27.66 5.93 -34.12
CA ASP A 430 -27.94 6.82 -35.25
C ASP A 430 -29.44 6.99 -35.49
N GLU A 431 -30.22 5.91 -35.40
CA GLU A 431 -31.68 5.92 -35.58
C GLU A 431 -32.37 6.83 -34.55
N HIS A 432 -31.87 6.82 -33.31
CA HIS A 432 -32.46 7.57 -32.19
C HIS A 432 -31.80 8.94 -31.95
N ASP A 433 -30.86 9.36 -32.80
CA ASP A 433 -30.11 10.63 -32.67
C ASP A 433 -29.41 10.77 -31.31
N ILE A 434 -28.80 9.68 -30.82
CA ILE A 434 -28.04 9.65 -29.57
C ILE A 434 -26.55 9.56 -29.92
N PRO A 435 -25.70 10.53 -29.50
CA PRO A 435 -24.28 10.47 -29.79
C PRO A 435 -23.54 9.46 -28.88
N TYR A 436 -22.60 8.72 -29.46
CA TYR A 436 -21.62 7.92 -28.72
C TYR A 436 -20.31 7.79 -29.50
N ASP A 437 -19.20 7.57 -28.77
CA ASP A 437 -17.85 7.50 -29.32
C ASP A 437 -17.26 6.09 -29.28
N PHE A 438 -17.53 5.33 -28.21
CA PHE A 438 -16.94 4.01 -27.99
C PHE A 438 -18.00 2.92 -27.80
N ILE A 439 -17.84 1.79 -28.50
CA ILE A 439 -18.52 0.53 -28.17
C ILE A 439 -17.51 -0.49 -27.61
N TRP A 440 -17.90 -1.21 -26.56
CA TRP A 440 -17.00 -2.07 -25.80
C TRP A 440 -17.32 -3.54 -25.97
N LEU A 441 -16.29 -4.36 -26.14
CA LEU A 441 -16.36 -5.81 -26.19
C LEU A 441 -15.77 -6.40 -24.91
N ASP A 442 -16.64 -6.94 -24.07
CA ASP A 442 -16.28 -7.65 -22.84
C ASP A 442 -15.87 -9.12 -23.17
N ILE A 443 -15.56 -9.95 -22.17
CA ILE A 443 -14.79 -11.21 -22.30
C ILE A 443 -15.35 -12.24 -23.29
N GLU A 444 -16.65 -12.23 -23.59
CA GLU A 444 -17.27 -13.19 -24.53
C GLU A 444 -16.90 -12.96 -26.00
N HIS A 445 -16.16 -11.90 -26.34
CA HIS A 445 -15.64 -11.70 -27.71
C HIS A 445 -14.44 -12.59 -28.06
N THR A 446 -13.80 -13.17 -27.05
CA THR A 446 -12.58 -13.99 -27.19
C THR A 446 -12.89 -15.45 -27.51
N ASP A 447 -11.96 -16.19 -28.14
CA ASP A 447 -12.06 -17.64 -28.28
C ASP A 447 -11.79 -18.33 -26.93
N GLY A 448 -12.87 -18.61 -26.20
CA GLY A 448 -12.81 -19.36 -24.95
C GLY A 448 -11.94 -18.69 -23.88
N LYS A 449 -11.99 -17.33 -23.79
CA LYS A 449 -11.24 -16.51 -22.83
C LYS A 449 -9.73 -16.55 -23.05
N ARG A 450 -9.31 -16.82 -24.29
CA ARG A 450 -7.94 -16.56 -24.75
C ARG A 450 -7.88 -15.13 -25.26
N TYR A 451 -7.24 -14.24 -24.51
CA TYR A 451 -7.03 -12.88 -24.98
C TYR A 451 -6.18 -12.83 -26.26
N PHE A 452 -6.18 -11.70 -26.98
CA PHE A 452 -5.57 -11.59 -28.31
C PHE A 452 -6.17 -12.52 -29.38
N THR A 453 -7.36 -13.07 -29.14
CA THR A 453 -8.12 -13.89 -30.09
C THR A 453 -9.54 -13.34 -30.24
N TRP A 454 -10.30 -13.90 -31.18
CA TRP A 454 -11.70 -13.58 -31.44
C TRP A 454 -12.50 -14.88 -31.54
N ASP A 455 -13.70 -14.93 -30.98
CA ASP A 455 -14.59 -16.07 -31.14
C ASP A 455 -14.92 -16.24 -32.64
N PRO A 456 -14.55 -17.37 -33.26
CA PRO A 456 -14.65 -17.55 -34.70
C PRO A 456 -16.10 -17.68 -35.21
N HIS A 457 -17.07 -17.85 -34.32
CA HIS A 457 -18.49 -17.97 -34.66
C HIS A 457 -19.24 -16.65 -34.44
N LYS A 458 -18.99 -15.97 -33.33
CA LYS A 458 -19.65 -14.70 -32.97
C LYS A 458 -19.02 -13.48 -33.63
N PHE A 459 -17.71 -13.53 -33.86
CA PHE A 459 -16.92 -12.44 -34.41
C PHE A 459 -16.05 -12.98 -35.56
N ALA A 460 -16.70 -13.57 -36.56
CA ALA A 460 -16.03 -14.24 -37.69
C ALA A 460 -15.29 -13.27 -38.61
N THR A 461 -15.79 -12.03 -38.75
CA THR A 461 -15.21 -10.98 -39.61
C THR A 461 -14.93 -9.70 -38.81
N PRO A 462 -14.06 -9.76 -37.79
CA PRO A 462 -13.90 -8.66 -36.85
C PRO A 462 -13.24 -7.43 -37.50
N LYS A 463 -12.47 -7.62 -38.58
CA LYS A 463 -11.95 -6.51 -39.41
C LYS A 463 -13.08 -5.72 -40.09
N GLU A 464 -14.11 -6.39 -40.59
CA GLU A 464 -15.24 -5.72 -41.24
C GLU A 464 -16.10 -4.97 -40.23
N MET A 465 -16.36 -5.58 -39.06
CA MET A 465 -17.03 -4.92 -37.94
C MET A 465 -16.29 -3.65 -37.51
N LEU A 466 -14.97 -3.73 -37.31
CA LEU A 466 -14.14 -2.59 -36.95
C LEU A 466 -14.18 -1.49 -38.02
N GLN A 467 -14.14 -1.86 -39.30
CA GLN A 467 -14.25 -0.91 -40.41
C GLN A 467 -15.62 -0.20 -40.39
N GLY A 468 -16.72 -0.91 -40.14
CA GLY A 468 -18.05 -0.30 -40.05
C GLY A 468 -18.17 0.75 -38.94
N ILE A 469 -17.59 0.48 -37.77
CA ILE A 469 -17.51 1.44 -36.66
C ILE A 469 -16.65 2.67 -37.05
N MET A 470 -15.54 2.45 -37.75
CA MET A 470 -14.66 3.52 -38.21
C MET A 470 -15.28 4.43 -39.27
N ASP A 471 -16.05 3.87 -40.21
CA ASP A 471 -16.70 4.65 -41.27
C ASP A 471 -17.64 5.72 -40.68
N LYS A 472 -18.12 5.48 -39.46
CA LYS A 472 -18.92 6.41 -38.64
C LYS A 472 -18.09 7.27 -37.67
N LYS A 473 -16.76 7.21 -37.75
CA LYS A 473 -15.79 7.91 -36.88
C LYS A 473 -15.86 7.53 -35.40
N ARG A 474 -16.40 6.35 -35.09
CA ARG A 474 -16.46 5.77 -33.74
C ARG A 474 -15.26 4.88 -33.47
N LYS A 475 -15.16 4.40 -32.24
CA LYS A 475 -14.05 3.60 -31.71
C LYS A 475 -14.56 2.33 -31.03
N MET A 476 -13.67 1.35 -30.91
CA MET A 476 -13.95 0.11 -30.20
C MET A 476 -12.96 -0.07 -29.05
N VAL A 477 -13.43 -0.65 -27.94
CA VAL A 477 -12.59 -1.14 -26.86
C VAL A 477 -12.76 -2.64 -26.73
N ALA A 478 -11.66 -3.38 -26.64
CA ALA A 478 -11.67 -4.81 -26.38
C ALA A 478 -10.92 -5.09 -25.07
N ILE A 479 -11.51 -5.93 -24.22
CA ILE A 479 -10.93 -6.31 -22.92
C ILE A 479 -9.75 -7.29 -23.09
N VAL A 480 -8.68 -7.08 -22.33
CA VAL A 480 -7.52 -7.98 -22.24
C VAL A 480 -7.08 -8.09 -20.78
N ASP A 481 -7.34 -9.21 -20.10
CA ASP A 481 -6.99 -9.35 -18.68
C ASP A 481 -5.62 -10.03 -18.46
N PRO A 482 -4.97 -9.83 -17.31
CA PRO A 482 -3.65 -10.36 -17.00
C PRO A 482 -3.68 -11.81 -16.49
N HIS A 483 -4.64 -12.63 -16.91
CA HIS A 483 -4.68 -14.06 -16.64
C HIS A 483 -4.74 -14.84 -17.96
N ILE A 484 -3.76 -15.72 -18.17
CA ILE A 484 -3.53 -16.35 -19.46
C ILE A 484 -3.90 -17.82 -19.34
N LYS A 485 -4.94 -18.23 -20.08
CA LYS A 485 -5.39 -19.62 -20.13
C LYS A 485 -4.22 -20.59 -20.29
N VAL A 486 -4.14 -21.60 -19.43
CA VAL A 486 -3.15 -22.67 -19.57
C VAL A 486 -3.64 -23.63 -20.66
N ASP A 487 -3.06 -23.48 -21.85
CA ASP A 487 -3.41 -24.26 -23.04
C ASP A 487 -2.19 -24.36 -23.97
N SER A 488 -1.74 -25.58 -24.26
CA SER A 488 -0.57 -25.80 -25.11
C SER A 488 -0.79 -25.45 -26.59
N ASN A 489 -2.04 -25.25 -27.01
CA ASN A 489 -2.36 -24.77 -28.37
C ASN A 489 -2.44 -23.24 -28.45
N TYR A 490 -2.25 -22.53 -27.34
CA TYR A 490 -2.37 -21.07 -27.28
C TYR A 490 -0.99 -20.39 -27.32
N LYS A 491 -0.71 -19.65 -28.40
CA LYS A 491 0.57 -18.96 -28.65
C LYS A 491 1.05 -18.13 -27.45
N ILE A 492 0.18 -17.27 -26.91
CA ILE A 492 0.51 -16.35 -25.81
C ILE A 492 0.93 -17.12 -24.56
N HIS A 493 0.22 -18.19 -24.20
CA HIS A 493 0.61 -19.07 -23.09
C HIS A 493 2.00 -19.67 -23.30
N ASN A 494 2.24 -20.26 -24.47
CA ASN A 494 3.50 -20.92 -24.79
C ASN A 494 4.68 -19.94 -24.76
N GLU A 495 4.51 -18.72 -25.28
CA GLU A 495 5.54 -17.69 -25.27
C GLU A 495 5.87 -17.22 -23.85
N ILE A 496 4.86 -16.88 -23.03
CA ILE A 496 5.06 -16.46 -21.64
C ILE A 496 5.76 -17.56 -20.84
N ARG A 497 5.31 -18.82 -21.00
CA ARG A 497 5.91 -19.97 -20.34
C ARG A 497 7.36 -20.19 -20.76
N SER A 498 7.65 -20.18 -22.06
CA SER A 498 9.00 -20.40 -22.59
C SER A 498 10.01 -19.34 -22.14
N ARG A 499 9.54 -18.11 -21.89
CA ARG A 499 10.34 -16.98 -21.40
C ARG A 499 10.39 -16.88 -19.88
N SER A 500 9.73 -17.80 -19.16
CA SER A 500 9.61 -17.77 -17.70
C SER A 500 9.02 -16.46 -17.16
N PHE A 501 8.02 -15.92 -17.85
CA PHE A 501 7.36 -14.66 -17.50
C PHE A 501 6.16 -14.82 -16.55
N TYR A 502 5.75 -16.05 -16.20
CA TYR A 502 4.74 -16.25 -15.17
C TYR A 502 5.28 -15.98 -13.76
N ILE A 503 4.41 -15.43 -12.91
CA ILE A 503 4.61 -15.40 -11.46
C ILE A 503 4.90 -16.83 -10.98
N LYS A 504 5.83 -16.97 -10.04
CA LYS A 504 6.23 -18.26 -9.48
C LYS A 504 5.57 -18.52 -8.13
N ASN A 505 5.24 -19.77 -7.87
CA ASN A 505 4.84 -20.23 -6.54
C ASN A 505 6.08 -20.42 -5.64
N LYS A 506 5.83 -20.69 -4.35
CA LYS A 506 6.89 -20.88 -3.33
C LYS A 506 7.89 -22.01 -3.64
N ASP A 507 7.48 -22.99 -4.46
CA ASP A 507 8.30 -24.15 -4.83
C ASP A 507 9.07 -23.90 -6.15
N GLY A 508 8.95 -22.69 -6.73
CA GLY A 508 9.65 -22.25 -7.94
C GLY A 508 8.95 -22.62 -9.26
N GLY A 509 7.80 -23.29 -9.22
CA GLY A 509 6.97 -23.56 -10.40
C GLY A 509 6.15 -22.33 -10.83
N ASP A 510 5.60 -22.37 -12.04
CA ASP A 510 4.61 -21.35 -12.47
C ASP A 510 3.40 -21.39 -11.52
N TYR A 511 2.93 -20.23 -11.07
CA TYR A 511 1.68 -20.13 -10.34
C TYR A 511 0.51 -20.32 -11.30
N GLU A 512 -0.36 -21.28 -10.99
CA GLU A 512 -1.61 -21.53 -11.69
C GLU A 512 -2.77 -21.31 -10.74
N GLY A 513 -3.72 -20.47 -11.14
CA GLY A 513 -4.95 -20.19 -10.43
C GLY A 513 -6.17 -20.50 -11.29
N TRP A 514 -7.36 -20.19 -10.77
CA TRP A 514 -8.61 -20.32 -11.50
C TRP A 514 -9.23 -18.93 -11.75
N CYS A 515 -9.58 -18.65 -13.01
CA CYS A 515 -10.27 -17.42 -13.39
C CYS A 515 -11.23 -17.70 -14.57
N TRP A 516 -11.63 -16.68 -15.35
CA TRP A 516 -12.56 -16.83 -16.47
C TRP A 516 -12.25 -17.98 -17.45
N PRO A 517 -10.99 -18.21 -17.88
CA PRO A 517 -10.68 -19.31 -18.80
C PRO A 517 -10.56 -20.68 -18.11
N GLY A 518 -10.84 -20.78 -16.81
CA GLY A 518 -10.50 -21.92 -15.97
C GLY A 518 -9.08 -21.80 -15.43
N SER A 519 -8.27 -22.86 -15.56
CA SER A 519 -6.85 -22.82 -15.20
C SER A 519 -6.11 -21.74 -16.01
N ALA A 520 -5.43 -20.85 -15.29
CA ALA A 520 -4.73 -19.69 -15.84
C ALA A 520 -3.38 -19.47 -15.14
N GLY A 521 -2.38 -19.07 -15.90
CA GLY A 521 -1.13 -18.51 -15.39
C GLY A 521 -1.18 -16.98 -15.38
N TYR A 522 -0.45 -16.36 -14.46
CA TYR A 522 -0.48 -14.90 -14.24
C TYR A 522 0.88 -14.30 -14.60
N PRO A 523 0.98 -13.46 -15.65
CA PRO A 523 2.25 -12.89 -16.05
C PRO A 523 2.77 -11.90 -15.01
N ASP A 524 4.08 -11.89 -14.79
CA ASP A 524 4.75 -11.03 -13.82
C ASP A 524 5.05 -9.66 -14.41
N PHE A 525 4.07 -8.75 -14.30
CA PHE A 525 4.19 -7.37 -14.76
C PHE A 525 5.16 -6.50 -13.95
N THR A 526 5.68 -6.98 -12.82
CA THR A 526 6.74 -6.27 -12.08
C THR A 526 8.05 -6.26 -12.86
N ARG A 527 8.23 -7.22 -13.79
CA ARG A 527 9.41 -7.31 -14.66
C ARG A 527 9.28 -6.43 -15.90
N ALA A 528 10.29 -5.61 -16.15
CA ALA A 528 10.32 -4.72 -17.32
C ALA A 528 10.33 -5.48 -18.67
N ASP A 529 10.94 -6.66 -18.73
CA ASP A 529 10.99 -7.47 -19.95
C ASP A 529 9.64 -8.12 -20.30
N MET A 530 8.88 -8.57 -19.30
CA MET A 530 7.49 -8.99 -19.48
C MET A 530 6.62 -7.83 -19.95
N ARG A 531 6.75 -6.63 -19.35
CA ARG A 531 6.02 -5.43 -19.82
C ARG A 531 6.34 -5.07 -21.27
N ALA A 532 7.62 -5.14 -21.66
CA ALA A 532 8.03 -4.88 -23.03
C ALA A 532 7.48 -5.92 -24.03
N TRP A 533 7.51 -7.20 -23.66
CA TRP A 533 6.91 -8.26 -24.48
C TRP A 533 5.38 -8.10 -24.58
N TRP A 534 4.70 -7.80 -23.47
CA TRP A 534 3.26 -7.52 -23.46
C TRP A 534 2.89 -6.36 -24.39
N ALA A 535 3.64 -5.26 -24.32
CA ALA A 535 3.46 -4.13 -25.22
C ALA A 535 3.59 -4.52 -26.70
N SER A 536 4.53 -5.42 -27.03
CA SER A 536 4.72 -5.90 -28.41
C SER A 536 3.56 -6.75 -28.94
N MET A 537 2.77 -7.40 -28.05
CA MET A 537 1.61 -8.19 -28.46
C MET A 537 0.44 -7.33 -28.96
N PHE A 538 0.47 -6.02 -28.69
CA PHE A 538 -0.52 -5.07 -29.20
C PHE A 538 -0.18 -4.51 -30.59
N ALA A 539 0.94 -4.93 -31.19
CA ALA A 539 1.24 -4.56 -32.56
C ALA A 539 0.23 -5.19 -33.54
N TYR A 540 -0.07 -4.46 -34.62
CA TYR A 540 -1.14 -4.83 -35.57
C TYR A 540 -0.95 -6.19 -36.24
N ASP A 541 0.31 -6.56 -36.48
CA ASP A 541 0.72 -7.84 -37.04
C ASP A 541 0.71 -8.98 -36.01
N GLN A 542 0.75 -8.68 -34.70
CA GLN A 542 0.70 -9.67 -33.63
C GLN A 542 -0.73 -9.97 -33.18
N TYR A 543 -1.58 -8.94 -33.10
CA TYR A 543 -3.00 -9.09 -32.84
C TYR A 543 -3.75 -9.03 -34.17
N GLU A 544 -3.80 -10.18 -34.88
CA GLU A 544 -4.11 -10.41 -36.32
C GLU A 544 -5.38 -9.75 -36.92
N VAL A 545 -6.14 -9.01 -36.13
CA VAL A 545 -7.39 -8.33 -36.47
C VAL A 545 -7.31 -6.80 -36.33
N SER A 546 -6.30 -6.28 -35.67
CA SER A 546 -6.14 -4.84 -35.52
C SER A 546 -5.62 -4.25 -36.85
N ILE A 547 -6.39 -3.33 -37.44
CA ILE A 547 -6.23 -2.91 -38.85
C ILE A 547 -5.03 -1.96 -39.01
N GLU A 548 -4.18 -2.21 -40.04
CA GLU A 548 -2.92 -1.50 -40.34
C GLU A 548 -3.05 0.02 -40.57
N SER A 549 -4.25 0.56 -40.86
CA SER A 549 -4.36 1.89 -41.47
C SER A 549 -4.55 3.07 -40.52
N THR A 550 -4.76 2.89 -39.22
CA THR A 550 -4.82 4.04 -38.28
C THR A 550 -4.52 3.63 -36.84
N SER A 551 -3.51 4.29 -36.26
CA SER A 551 -2.89 4.09 -34.94
C SER A 551 -3.82 4.23 -33.69
N HIS A 552 -5.14 4.26 -33.86
CA HIS A 552 -6.07 4.85 -32.87
C HIS A 552 -7.45 4.19 -32.79
N MET A 553 -7.60 2.92 -33.20
CA MET A 553 -8.93 2.32 -33.42
C MET A 553 -9.43 1.44 -32.28
N ILE A 554 -8.59 0.50 -31.83
CA ILE A 554 -8.88 -0.32 -30.67
C ILE A 554 -8.14 0.31 -29.49
N SER A 555 -8.89 0.94 -28.59
CA SER A 555 -8.34 1.23 -27.27
C SER A 555 -8.44 -0.05 -26.49
N ILE A 556 -7.31 -0.72 -26.24
CA ILE A 556 -7.33 -1.95 -25.46
C ILE A 556 -7.28 -1.58 -24.00
N LEU A 557 -8.33 -1.94 -23.27
CA LEU A 557 -8.28 -1.85 -21.82
C LEU A 557 -7.63 -3.14 -21.33
N ALA A 558 -6.42 -3.02 -20.81
CA ALA A 558 -5.87 -4.08 -19.98
C ALA A 558 -6.69 -4.07 -18.69
N GLY A 559 -7.63 -5.01 -18.56
CA GLY A 559 -8.47 -5.13 -17.38
C GLY A 559 -7.60 -5.63 -16.24
N ALA A 560 -7.09 -4.74 -15.40
CA ALA A 560 -6.52 -5.09 -14.10
C ALA A 560 -7.62 -5.41 -13.07
N LEU A 561 -8.78 -5.93 -13.51
CA LEU A 561 -9.61 -6.79 -12.67
C LEU A 561 -8.88 -8.13 -12.59
N CYS A 562 -7.71 -8.13 -11.95
CA CYS A 562 -7.30 -9.31 -11.23
C CYS A 562 -8.40 -9.50 -10.21
N HIS A 563 -9.33 -10.43 -10.49
CA HIS A 563 -9.98 -11.22 -9.45
C HIS A 563 -8.88 -11.48 -8.41
N GLY A 564 -8.98 -10.80 -7.27
CA GLY A 564 -7.93 -10.84 -6.26
C GLY A 564 -7.59 -12.31 -6.01
N PHE A 565 -6.29 -12.62 -5.90
CA PHE A 565 -5.88 -13.94 -5.48
C PHE A 565 -6.56 -14.22 -4.13
N ASP A 566 -7.50 -15.18 -4.10
CA ASP A 566 -8.14 -15.68 -2.87
C ASP A 566 -7.10 -16.24 -1.89
#